data_AF-A0A6L4ZDH7-F1
#
_entry.id   AF-A0A6L4ZDH7-F1
#
_cell.length_a   1.000
_cell.length_b   1.000
_cell.length_c   1.000
_cell.angle_alpha   90.00
_cell.angle_beta   90.00
_cell.angle_gamma   90.00
#
_symmetry.space_group_name_H-M   'P 1'
#
loop_
_entity.id
_entity.type
_entity.pdbx_description
1 polymer ?
#
loop_
_entity_poly.entity_id
_entity_poly.type
_entity_poly.pdbx_seq_one_letter_code
_entity_poly.pdbx_strand_id
1 'polypeptide(L)'
;MKLFENHSFHIPVLGVGYSIDTPVNVAHYGISSVISLVDDSTMEKMREFYSNKFDIPFKKITKEVEDFRAKRITSYLNLIDEIVKRKVAELKSSATHAGVEIEKYVNMLPDSSAIKKKFNLAKISRGAAEEFSKWVNEKLHVGSIDVNIMTKLDKVNSKNGIELPVEYNDAHAALRGYANSGLTSSLVLSAGMSPRLYSYLENFRDFFPDVNGFIKKKIILKVSDFRSALVQGKIFAGKGLWVSEYRIESGVNCGGHCFPTNGILFGPILEEFKKNRDLLFGTCIEMYKSALHKKEIRQPAETPELKVTAQGGVGTTEEHQFLLNHYGMDSVGWATPFMLVPEVISIDTETLHILADAKEDDLVYSGLSPLGVPFNTVKGVSMSLHKAELAKNGKPGYSCTKGFLKYNTEYTEKPICTSSRQYQTLKLKELEELNLPEKEFKMAFEKITEKECLCNGLSTSALESKNIHVKPIEKVTACPGPNLAWFSKVSTLKEMVGHIYGRINLLDNRYRPHMFLKELNMYLDIYKERMENFMRNQGDLKEMKLLQSFQQNLNEGINYYQLLFAEKKKEVIEDLERMLNRYPVLNYTFK
;
A
#
# COMPACT_ATOMS: atom_id res chain seq x y z
N MET A 1 -25.68 13.11 5.45
CA MET A 1 -24.32 13.28 6.00
C MET A 1 -24.12 12.16 7.02
N LYS A 2 -23.32 11.13 6.72
CA LYS A 2 -22.96 10.11 7.72
C LYS A 2 -22.22 10.86 8.84
N LEU A 3 -22.85 11.09 9.99
CA LEU A 3 -22.16 11.62 11.16
C LEU A 3 -21.04 10.63 11.46
N PHE A 4 -19.79 11.04 11.22
CA PHE A 4 -18.65 10.12 11.28
C PHE A 4 -18.42 9.69 12.73
N GLU A 5 -18.95 8.52 13.10
CA GLU A 5 -18.52 7.77 14.28
C GLU A 5 -17.15 7.09 14.04
N ASN A 6 -16.73 6.97 12.77
CA ASN A 6 -15.49 6.32 12.34
C ASN A 6 -14.56 7.29 11.58
N HIS A 7 -13.27 6.97 11.52
CA HIS A 7 -12.32 7.70 10.69
C HIS A 7 -12.64 7.60 9.20
N SER A 8 -12.61 8.75 8.50
CA SER A 8 -12.71 8.85 7.04
C SER A 8 -11.41 8.48 6.30
N PHE A 9 -10.37 8.07 7.02
CA PHE A 9 -9.10 7.63 6.45
C PHE A 9 -8.68 6.26 6.99
N HIS A 10 -7.74 5.63 6.31
CA HIS A 10 -7.07 4.41 6.74
C HIS A 10 -5.58 4.50 6.40
N ILE A 11 -4.76 3.63 7.01
CA ILE A 11 -3.33 3.52 6.73
C ILE A 11 -3.09 2.33 5.80
N PRO A 12 -2.75 2.53 4.52
CA PRO A 12 -2.47 1.45 3.59
C PRO A 12 -1.21 0.66 3.98
N VAL A 13 -0.97 -0.45 3.29
CA VAL A 13 0.26 -1.22 3.46
C VAL A 13 1.47 -0.37 3.10
N LEU A 14 2.44 -0.31 4.02
CA LEU A 14 3.71 0.41 3.87
C LEU A 14 4.84 -0.61 3.86
N GLY A 15 5.48 -0.77 2.70
CA GLY A 15 6.54 -1.73 2.46
C GLY A 15 6.19 -3.16 2.90
N VAL A 16 7.24 -3.94 3.20
CA VAL A 16 7.10 -5.31 3.71
C VAL A 16 7.09 -5.32 5.24
N GLY A 17 7.81 -4.41 5.89
CA GLY A 17 7.97 -4.36 7.34
C GLY A 17 7.47 -3.09 8.03
N TYR A 18 7.42 -1.94 7.36
CA TYR A 18 7.12 -0.66 8.03
C TYR A 18 5.77 -0.66 8.77
N SER A 19 4.75 -1.28 8.17
CA SER A 19 3.40 -1.38 8.73
C SER A 19 3.11 -2.66 9.52
N ILE A 20 4.13 -3.48 9.80
CA ILE A 20 3.94 -4.85 10.31
C ILE A 20 3.21 -4.90 11.66
N ASP A 21 3.41 -3.90 12.51
CA ASP A 21 2.86 -3.78 13.86
C ASP A 21 1.94 -2.54 14.01
N THR A 22 1.68 -1.80 12.94
CA THR A 22 0.83 -0.60 12.97
C THR A 22 -0.53 -0.84 13.63
N PRO A 23 -1.24 -1.96 13.40
CA PRO A 23 -2.50 -2.20 14.08
C PRO A 23 -2.39 -2.22 15.62
N VAL A 24 -1.27 -2.68 16.19
CA VAL A 24 -1.02 -2.61 17.64
C VAL A 24 -1.04 -1.15 18.12
N ASN A 25 -0.60 -0.23 17.29
CA ASN A 25 -0.41 1.17 17.63
C ASN A 25 -1.67 2.02 17.43
N VAL A 26 -2.57 1.64 16.51
CA VAL A 26 -3.69 2.51 16.11
C VAL A 26 -5.08 1.88 16.10
N ALA A 27 -5.21 0.55 16.10
CA ALA A 27 -6.52 -0.10 15.96
C ALA A 27 -7.48 0.23 17.11
N HIS A 28 -6.98 0.30 18.34
CA HIS A 28 -7.77 0.68 19.51
C HIS A 28 -8.28 2.13 19.44
N TYR A 29 -7.70 2.98 18.60
CA TYR A 29 -8.19 4.33 18.32
C TYR A 29 -9.16 4.38 17.12
N GLY A 30 -9.58 3.23 16.56
CA GLY A 30 -10.53 3.18 15.46
C GLY A 30 -9.92 3.36 14.06
N ILE A 31 -8.59 3.38 13.95
CA ILE A 31 -7.89 3.57 12.66
C ILE A 31 -7.53 2.22 12.06
N SER A 32 -8.07 1.91 10.89
CA SER A 32 -7.74 0.69 10.15
C SER A 32 -6.35 0.78 9.51
N SER A 33 -5.61 -0.33 9.53
CA SER A 33 -4.28 -0.42 8.92
C SER A 33 -4.00 -1.81 8.35
N VAL A 34 -2.99 -1.91 7.47
CA VAL A 34 -2.74 -3.12 6.68
C VAL A 34 -1.35 -3.71 6.96
N ILE A 35 -1.27 -5.01 7.28
CA ILE A 35 -0.03 -5.77 7.45
C ILE A 35 0.34 -6.49 6.14
N SER A 36 1.57 -6.38 5.66
CA SER A 36 2.05 -7.19 4.52
C SER A 36 2.33 -8.64 4.94
N LEU A 37 1.79 -9.63 4.22
CA LEU A 37 2.02 -11.07 4.47
C LEU A 37 3.23 -11.66 3.74
N VAL A 38 4.07 -10.83 3.13
CA VAL A 38 5.18 -11.28 2.27
C VAL A 38 6.30 -11.94 3.08
N ASP A 39 6.63 -11.43 4.28
CA ASP A 39 7.81 -11.84 5.02
C ASP A 39 7.50 -12.49 6.37
N ASP A 40 7.25 -13.81 6.33
CA ASP A 40 7.01 -14.61 7.52
C ASP A 40 8.20 -14.65 8.49
N SER A 41 9.42 -14.40 8.00
CA SER A 41 10.63 -14.41 8.83
C SER A 41 10.70 -13.18 9.75
N THR A 42 10.32 -12.01 9.24
CA THR A 42 10.20 -10.78 10.03
C THR A 42 9.02 -10.89 10.98
N MET A 43 7.89 -11.47 10.55
CA MET A 43 6.75 -11.73 11.46
C MET A 43 7.12 -12.60 12.64
N GLU A 44 7.90 -13.65 12.44
CA GLU A 44 8.30 -14.53 13.55
C GLU A 44 9.20 -13.81 14.57
N LYS A 45 10.10 -12.94 14.11
CA LYS A 45 10.92 -12.08 14.99
C LYS A 45 10.05 -11.06 15.74
N MET A 46 9.09 -10.43 15.05
CA MET A 46 8.16 -9.49 15.68
C MET A 46 7.23 -10.20 16.67
N ARG A 47 6.84 -11.45 16.38
CA ARG A 47 6.06 -12.29 17.28
C ARG A 47 6.81 -12.56 18.57
N GLU A 48 8.09 -12.91 18.49
CA GLU A 48 8.98 -13.08 19.65
C GLU A 48 9.05 -11.79 20.49
N PHE A 49 9.35 -10.66 19.84
CA PHE A 49 9.42 -9.35 20.49
C PHE A 49 8.13 -8.99 21.23
N TYR A 50 6.97 -9.09 20.56
CA TYR A 50 5.69 -8.74 21.15
C TYR A 50 5.22 -9.74 22.20
N SER A 51 5.54 -11.03 22.04
CA SER A 51 5.24 -12.04 23.06
C SER A 51 5.97 -11.72 24.36
N ASN A 52 7.26 -11.38 24.28
CA ASN A 52 8.04 -10.94 25.45
C ASN A 52 7.52 -9.62 26.03
N LYS A 53 7.15 -8.66 25.19
CA LYS A 53 6.66 -7.34 25.64
C LYS A 53 5.30 -7.40 26.38
N PHE A 54 4.47 -8.39 26.08
CA PHE A 54 3.11 -8.53 26.63
C PHE A 54 2.94 -9.76 27.54
N ASP A 55 4.04 -10.41 27.93
CA ASP A 55 4.06 -11.61 28.75
C ASP A 55 3.17 -12.74 28.20
N ILE A 56 3.23 -12.95 26.88
CA ILE A 56 2.50 -14.01 26.17
C ILE A 56 3.46 -15.17 25.87
N PRO A 57 3.08 -16.45 26.09
CA PRO A 57 3.96 -17.58 25.80
C PRO A 57 4.43 -17.63 24.34
N PHE A 58 5.74 -17.73 24.15
CA PHE A 58 6.35 -17.85 22.82
C PHE A 58 6.99 -19.22 22.61
N LYS A 59 6.55 -19.91 21.56
CA LYS A 59 7.25 -21.07 21.00
C LYS A 59 7.64 -20.79 19.57
N LYS A 60 8.94 -20.85 19.26
CA LYS A 60 9.46 -20.59 17.91
C LYS A 60 8.95 -21.62 16.91
N ILE A 61 8.49 -21.14 15.75
CA ILE A 61 8.13 -21.95 14.59
C ILE A 61 9.31 -21.89 13.63
N THR A 62 10.10 -22.95 13.55
CA THR A 62 11.30 -23.00 12.70
C THR A 62 10.95 -23.43 11.26
N LYS A 63 11.89 -23.35 10.32
CA LYS A 63 11.63 -23.68 8.90
C LYS A 63 11.44 -25.18 8.67
N GLU A 64 11.85 -25.99 9.64
CA GLU A 64 11.74 -27.45 9.64
C GLU A 64 10.30 -27.90 9.98
N VAL A 65 9.50 -27.01 10.59
CA VAL A 65 8.09 -27.28 10.86
C VAL A 65 7.35 -27.37 9.53
N GLU A 66 6.58 -28.44 9.34
CA GLU A 66 5.69 -28.57 8.20
C GLU A 66 4.71 -27.38 8.16
N ASP A 67 4.60 -26.77 6.98
CA ASP A 67 3.78 -25.58 6.76
C ASP A 67 4.15 -24.39 7.68
N PHE A 68 5.44 -24.22 7.97
CA PHE A 68 5.93 -23.17 8.88
C PHE A 68 5.43 -21.78 8.49
N ARG A 69 5.34 -21.46 7.19
CA ARG A 69 4.97 -20.12 6.71
C ARG A 69 3.54 -19.78 7.10
N ALA A 70 2.58 -20.65 6.78
CA ALA A 70 1.19 -20.44 7.18
C ALA A 70 1.05 -20.39 8.71
N LYS A 71 1.73 -21.29 9.44
CA LYS A 71 1.71 -21.33 10.91
C LYS A 71 2.27 -20.07 11.56
N ARG A 72 3.37 -19.51 11.04
CA ARG A 72 3.94 -18.23 11.49
C ARG A 72 2.97 -17.08 11.29
N ILE A 73 2.38 -17.00 10.10
CA ILE A 73 1.40 -15.96 9.76
C ILE A 73 0.17 -16.06 10.67
N THR A 74 -0.42 -17.26 10.82
CA THR A 74 -1.55 -17.48 11.73
C THR A 74 -1.22 -17.06 13.16
N SER A 75 -0.07 -17.51 13.68
CA SER A 75 0.34 -17.24 15.06
C SER A 75 0.61 -15.75 15.29
N TYR A 76 1.22 -15.07 14.31
CA TYR A 76 1.47 -13.63 14.38
C TYR A 76 0.16 -12.84 14.38
N LEU A 77 -0.74 -13.13 13.44
CA LEU A 77 -2.02 -12.42 13.34
C LEU A 77 -2.90 -12.61 14.59
N ASN A 78 -2.89 -13.81 15.18
CA ASN A 78 -3.59 -14.08 16.43
C ASN A 78 -2.98 -13.31 17.61
N LEU A 79 -1.65 -13.21 17.68
CA LEU A 79 -0.97 -12.39 18.70
C LEU A 79 -1.36 -10.92 18.58
N ILE A 80 -1.37 -10.36 17.36
CA ILE A 80 -1.74 -8.96 17.13
C ILE A 80 -3.21 -8.72 17.51
N ASP A 81 -4.11 -9.63 17.16
CA ASP A 81 -5.52 -9.58 17.57
C ASP A 81 -5.67 -9.56 19.10
N GLU A 82 -4.95 -10.44 19.80
CA GLU A 82 -4.95 -10.48 21.26
C GLU A 82 -4.47 -9.16 21.88
N ILE A 83 -3.35 -8.63 21.38
CA ILE A 83 -2.80 -7.35 21.86
C ILE A 83 -3.78 -6.19 21.61
N VAL A 84 -4.39 -6.12 20.42
CA VAL A 84 -5.39 -5.09 20.11
C VAL A 84 -6.60 -5.21 21.04
N LYS A 85 -7.10 -6.42 21.31
CA LYS A 85 -8.20 -6.65 22.26
C LYS A 85 -7.84 -6.20 23.67
N ARG A 86 -6.61 -6.45 24.15
CA ARG A 86 -6.13 -5.95 25.45
C ARG A 86 -6.14 -4.42 25.49
N LYS A 87 -5.58 -3.75 24.47
CA LYS A 87 -5.59 -2.28 24.38
C LYS A 87 -6.98 -1.67 24.27
N VAL A 88 -7.90 -2.32 23.57
CA VAL A 88 -9.31 -1.90 23.51
C VAL A 88 -9.96 -2.01 24.90
N ALA A 89 -9.68 -3.08 25.65
CA ALA A 89 -10.17 -3.23 27.01
C ALA A 89 -9.60 -2.16 27.95
N GLU A 90 -8.31 -1.83 27.83
CA GLU A 90 -7.66 -0.73 28.56
C GLU A 90 -8.31 0.62 28.23
N LEU A 91 -8.57 0.91 26.94
CA LEU A 91 -9.23 2.12 26.52
C LEU A 91 -10.66 2.22 27.08
N LYS A 92 -11.44 1.13 27.02
CA LYS A 92 -12.78 1.05 27.61
C LYS A 92 -12.76 1.26 29.12
N SER A 93 -11.79 0.67 29.82
CA SER A 93 -11.59 0.87 31.26
C SER A 93 -11.30 2.34 31.58
N SER A 94 -10.42 3.00 30.80
CA SER A 94 -10.06 4.40 31.01
C SER A 94 -11.24 5.39 30.85
N ALA A 95 -12.30 4.99 30.14
CA ALA A 95 -13.51 5.81 29.97
C ALA A 95 -14.28 6.05 31.27
N THR A 96 -14.16 5.15 32.26
CA THR A 96 -14.85 5.27 33.56
C THR A 96 -14.40 6.47 34.39
N HIS A 97 -13.17 6.91 34.20
CA HIS A 97 -12.56 8.03 34.96
C HIS A 97 -12.06 9.16 34.05
N ALA A 98 -12.49 9.18 32.78
CA ALA A 98 -12.03 10.14 31.77
C ALA A 98 -10.48 10.25 31.70
N GLY A 99 -9.80 9.11 31.68
CA GLY A 99 -8.33 9.04 31.67
C GLY A 99 -7.67 9.55 30.39
N VAL A 100 -6.34 9.60 30.40
CA VAL A 100 -5.52 10.16 29.31
C VAL A 100 -5.74 9.42 27.97
N GLU A 101 -5.89 8.10 27.99
CA GLU A 101 -6.06 7.30 26.78
C GLU A 101 -7.40 7.57 26.07
N ILE A 102 -8.50 7.66 26.83
CA ILE A 102 -9.81 8.00 26.25
C ILE A 102 -9.85 9.45 25.76
N GLU A 103 -9.13 10.36 26.43
CA GLU A 103 -8.96 11.73 25.95
C GLU A 103 -8.20 11.77 24.61
N LYS A 104 -7.14 10.97 24.47
CA LYS A 104 -6.40 10.85 23.20
C LYS A 104 -7.32 10.35 22.09
N TYR A 105 -8.12 9.31 22.35
CA TYR A 105 -9.12 8.80 21.40
C TYR A 105 -10.14 9.88 20.98
N VAL A 106 -10.83 10.51 21.94
CA VAL A 106 -11.86 11.53 21.66
C VAL A 106 -11.28 12.72 20.88
N ASN A 107 -10.04 13.09 21.16
CA ASN A 107 -9.35 14.16 20.43
C ASN A 107 -9.01 13.78 18.99
N MET A 108 -8.87 12.49 18.67
CA MET A 108 -8.56 12.02 17.31
C MET A 108 -9.80 11.78 16.46
N LEU A 109 -10.97 11.55 17.06
CA LEU A 109 -12.22 11.39 16.32
C LEU A 109 -12.48 12.59 15.38
N PRO A 110 -13.04 12.37 14.17
CA PRO A 110 -13.48 13.48 13.30
C PRO A 110 -14.44 14.39 14.07
N ASP A 111 -14.47 15.70 13.78
CA ASP A 111 -15.14 16.74 14.58
C ASP A 111 -16.66 16.56 14.71
N SER A 112 -17.07 15.61 15.56
CA SER A 112 -18.43 15.44 16.06
C SER A 112 -18.51 16.15 17.40
N SER A 113 -19.00 17.39 17.36
CA SER A 113 -19.23 18.22 18.55
C SER A 113 -20.03 17.49 19.64
N ALA A 114 -20.85 16.50 19.27
CA ALA A 114 -21.62 15.66 20.17
C ALA A 114 -20.75 14.77 21.08
N ILE A 115 -19.76 14.05 20.55
CA ILE A 115 -18.93 13.14 21.36
C ILE A 115 -18.02 13.95 22.30
N LYS A 116 -17.44 15.03 21.79
CA LYS A 116 -16.62 15.95 22.60
C LYS A 116 -17.44 16.58 23.75
N LYS A 117 -18.69 16.98 23.49
CA LYS A 117 -19.61 17.46 24.55
C LYS A 117 -19.89 16.39 25.61
N LYS A 118 -20.22 15.17 25.20
CA LYS A 118 -20.44 14.04 26.13
C LYS A 118 -19.19 13.79 26.99
N PHE A 119 -18.01 13.80 26.39
CA PHE A 119 -16.75 13.62 27.11
C PHE A 119 -16.46 14.76 28.10
N ASN A 120 -16.67 16.02 27.71
CA ASN A 120 -16.49 17.16 28.61
C ASN A 120 -17.46 17.12 29.81
N LEU A 121 -18.70 16.68 29.61
CA LEU A 121 -19.66 16.47 30.69
C LEU A 121 -19.23 15.32 31.63
N ALA A 122 -18.69 14.24 31.06
CA ALA A 122 -18.15 13.11 31.83
C ALA A 122 -16.98 13.50 32.76
N LYS A 123 -16.22 14.55 32.44
CA LYS A 123 -15.16 15.07 33.33
C LYS A 123 -15.67 15.75 34.60
N ILE A 124 -16.94 16.19 34.61
CA ILE A 124 -17.49 17.08 35.66
C ILE A 124 -18.61 16.39 36.46
N SER A 125 -19.27 15.38 35.89
CA SER A 125 -20.39 14.67 36.53
C SER A 125 -20.20 13.16 36.51
N ARG A 126 -20.36 12.51 37.67
CA ARG A 126 -20.29 11.05 37.81
C ARG A 126 -21.36 10.34 36.97
N GLY A 127 -22.60 10.84 36.97
CA GLY A 127 -23.66 10.27 36.13
C GLY A 127 -23.36 10.37 34.64
N ALA A 128 -22.79 11.51 34.20
CA ALA A 128 -22.35 11.68 32.82
C ALA A 128 -21.15 10.77 32.47
N ALA A 129 -20.26 10.50 33.42
CA ALA A 129 -19.16 9.55 33.24
C ALA A 129 -19.66 8.11 33.05
N GLU A 130 -20.67 7.69 33.82
CA GLU A 130 -21.31 6.38 33.67
C GLU A 130 -22.00 6.25 32.30
N GLU A 131 -22.75 7.27 31.86
CA GLU A 131 -23.36 7.30 30.52
C GLU A 131 -22.33 7.29 29.39
N PHE A 132 -21.25 8.06 29.53
CA PHE A 132 -20.18 8.09 28.54
C PHE A 132 -19.45 6.75 28.47
N SER A 133 -19.16 6.13 29.61
CA SER A 133 -18.58 4.78 29.67
C SER A 133 -19.46 3.74 29.01
N LYS A 134 -20.79 3.78 29.24
CA LYS A 134 -21.75 2.91 28.53
C LYS A 134 -21.68 3.14 27.02
N TRP A 135 -21.67 4.39 26.57
CA TRP A 135 -21.55 4.73 25.15
C TRP A 135 -20.23 4.19 24.55
N VAL A 136 -19.09 4.37 25.22
CA VAL A 136 -17.80 3.81 24.76
C VAL A 136 -17.87 2.29 24.67
N ASN A 137 -18.46 1.61 25.67
CA ASN A 137 -18.57 0.15 25.64
C ASN A 137 -19.38 -0.38 24.47
N GLU A 138 -20.45 0.32 24.09
CA GLU A 138 -21.39 -0.06 23.02
C GLU A 138 -20.98 0.41 21.62
N LYS A 139 -20.29 1.55 21.51
CA LYS A 139 -20.09 2.28 20.24
C LYS A 139 -18.63 2.48 19.85
N LEU A 140 -17.67 2.13 20.70
CA LEU A 140 -16.24 2.25 20.36
C LEU A 140 -15.93 1.46 19.09
N HIS A 141 -15.52 2.18 18.06
CA HIS A 141 -15.05 1.57 16.83
C HIS A 141 -13.59 1.12 16.98
N VAL A 142 -13.31 -0.11 16.58
CA VAL A 142 -11.96 -0.67 16.51
C VAL A 142 -11.53 -0.73 15.06
N GLY A 143 -10.34 -0.19 14.78
CA GLY A 143 -9.74 -0.22 13.46
C GLY A 143 -9.44 -1.65 13.02
N SER A 144 -9.63 -1.93 11.73
CA SER A 144 -9.38 -3.26 11.17
C SER A 144 -7.89 -3.59 11.12
N ILE A 145 -7.56 -4.85 11.40
CA ILE A 145 -6.23 -5.46 11.20
C ILE A 145 -6.24 -6.12 9.80
N ASP A 146 -6.28 -5.29 8.77
CA ASP A 146 -6.29 -5.79 7.39
C ASP A 146 -4.92 -6.38 7.03
N VAL A 147 -4.90 -7.27 6.03
CA VAL A 147 -3.67 -7.93 5.57
C VAL A 147 -3.50 -7.78 4.07
N ASN A 148 -2.27 -7.78 3.57
CA ASN A 148 -1.98 -7.64 2.15
C ASN A 148 -1.23 -8.87 1.60
N ILE A 149 -1.66 -9.32 0.42
CA ILE A 149 -0.93 -10.29 -0.40
C ILE A 149 -0.65 -9.65 -1.78
N MET A 150 0.61 -9.70 -2.19
CA MET A 150 1.02 -9.39 -3.55
C MET A 150 0.89 -10.65 -4.40
N THR A 151 -0.05 -10.68 -5.35
CA THR A 151 -0.40 -11.89 -6.10
C THR A 151 0.72 -12.38 -7.02
N LYS A 152 1.59 -11.47 -7.47
CA LYS A 152 2.80 -11.81 -8.25
C LYS A 152 3.89 -12.53 -7.44
N LEU A 153 3.85 -12.49 -6.10
CA LEU A 153 4.88 -13.06 -5.23
C LEU A 153 4.50 -14.46 -4.73
N ASP A 154 4.00 -15.30 -5.62
CA ASP A 154 3.59 -16.68 -5.31
C ASP A 154 4.68 -17.68 -5.71
N LYS A 155 5.84 -17.58 -5.05
CA LYS A 155 7.01 -18.42 -5.35
C LYS A 155 6.70 -19.90 -5.12
N VAL A 156 7.04 -20.74 -6.11
CA VAL A 156 6.98 -22.20 -5.98
C VAL A 156 8.03 -22.68 -4.97
N ASN A 157 7.61 -23.51 -4.03
CA ASN A 157 8.49 -24.09 -3.02
C ASN A 157 8.78 -25.55 -3.35
N SER A 158 9.95 -26.05 -2.95
CA SER A 158 10.35 -27.45 -3.16
C SER A 158 10.97 -28.04 -1.89
N LYS A 159 10.85 -29.35 -1.73
CA LYS A 159 11.46 -30.14 -0.66
C LYS A 159 12.27 -31.27 -1.28
N ASN A 160 13.55 -31.38 -0.92
CA ASN A 160 14.48 -32.37 -1.48
C ASN A 160 14.54 -32.36 -3.03
N GLY A 161 14.39 -31.18 -3.64
CA GLY A 161 14.40 -31.01 -5.10
C GLY A 161 13.07 -31.28 -5.80
N ILE A 162 12.03 -31.70 -5.07
CA ILE A 162 10.69 -31.96 -5.61
C ILE A 162 9.79 -30.77 -5.31
N GLU A 163 9.10 -30.25 -6.33
CA GLU A 163 8.12 -29.17 -6.16
C GLU A 163 6.98 -29.61 -5.24
N LEU A 164 6.59 -28.73 -4.33
CA LEU A 164 5.44 -28.94 -3.47
C LEU A 164 4.16 -28.55 -4.23
N PRO A 165 2.99 -29.08 -3.80
CA PRO A 165 1.70 -28.62 -4.29
C PRO A 165 1.53 -27.10 -4.17
N VAL A 166 0.69 -26.52 -5.04
CA VAL A 166 0.49 -25.07 -5.17
C VAL A 166 0.10 -24.39 -3.86
N GLU A 167 -0.61 -25.07 -2.97
CA GLU A 167 -0.98 -24.54 -1.65
C GLU A 167 0.24 -24.20 -0.77
N TYR A 168 1.41 -24.77 -1.05
CA TYR A 168 2.66 -24.45 -0.35
C TYR A 168 3.43 -23.30 -0.99
N ASN A 169 2.96 -22.72 -2.09
CA ASN A 169 3.56 -21.50 -2.63
C ASN A 169 3.41 -20.32 -1.65
N ASP A 170 4.30 -19.33 -1.76
CA ASP A 170 4.41 -18.26 -0.76
C ASP A 170 3.11 -17.46 -0.54
N ALA A 171 2.33 -17.17 -1.59
CA ALA A 171 1.08 -16.41 -1.47
C ALA A 171 -0.09 -17.31 -1.03
N HIS A 172 -0.12 -18.57 -1.47
CA HIS A 172 -1.12 -19.55 -1.01
C HIS A 172 -0.95 -19.89 0.48
N ALA A 173 0.29 -20.08 0.93
CA ALA A 173 0.60 -20.27 2.35
C ALA A 173 0.26 -19.03 3.18
N ALA A 174 0.49 -17.82 2.65
CA ALA A 174 0.07 -16.59 3.30
C ALA A 174 -1.45 -16.46 3.42
N LEU A 175 -2.17 -16.78 2.35
CA LEU A 175 -3.63 -16.80 2.35
C LEU A 175 -4.18 -17.81 3.35
N ARG A 176 -3.66 -19.04 3.37
CA ARG A 176 -4.04 -20.06 4.35
C ARG A 176 -3.75 -19.59 5.78
N GLY A 177 -2.59 -18.98 6.01
CA GLY A 177 -2.21 -18.42 7.31
C GLY A 177 -3.23 -17.39 7.82
N TYR A 178 -3.67 -16.47 6.95
CA TYR A 178 -4.71 -15.49 7.25
C TYR A 178 -6.10 -16.13 7.44
N ALA A 179 -6.49 -17.04 6.54
CA ALA A 179 -7.78 -17.72 6.60
C ALA A 179 -7.95 -18.49 7.91
N ASN A 180 -6.89 -19.13 8.39
CA ASN A 180 -6.86 -19.88 9.64
C ASN A 180 -6.66 -19.00 10.89
N SER A 181 -6.47 -17.68 10.75
CA SER A 181 -6.35 -16.76 11.89
C SER A 181 -7.73 -16.41 12.49
N GLY A 182 -7.73 -16.01 13.76
CA GLY A 182 -8.92 -15.55 14.49
C GLY A 182 -9.45 -14.18 14.05
N LEU A 183 -8.73 -13.48 13.16
CA LEU A 183 -9.08 -12.13 12.72
C LEU A 183 -10.45 -12.05 12.05
N THR A 184 -11.16 -10.96 12.34
CA THR A 184 -12.29 -10.48 11.54
C THR A 184 -11.82 -9.20 10.84
N SER A 185 -11.36 -9.32 9.59
CA SER A 185 -10.76 -8.21 8.86
C SER A 185 -10.80 -8.45 7.35
N SER A 186 -9.99 -7.71 6.60
CA SER A 186 -9.98 -7.76 5.13
C SER A 186 -8.64 -8.16 4.56
N LEU A 187 -8.68 -8.94 3.47
CA LEU A 187 -7.54 -9.27 2.63
C LEU A 187 -7.46 -8.29 1.44
N VAL A 188 -6.39 -7.52 1.39
CA VAL A 188 -6.02 -6.63 0.28
C VAL A 188 -5.20 -7.40 -0.74
N LEU A 189 -5.77 -7.64 -1.92
CA LEU A 189 -5.07 -8.24 -3.06
C LEU A 189 -4.48 -7.15 -3.95
N SER A 190 -3.20 -7.28 -4.28
CA SER A 190 -2.43 -6.26 -5.00
C SER A 190 -1.46 -6.87 -6.00
N ALA A 191 -0.86 -6.02 -6.84
CA ALA A 191 0.15 -6.37 -7.84
C ALA A 191 -0.33 -7.30 -8.98
N GLY A 192 -1.63 -7.31 -9.27
CA GLY A 192 -2.21 -7.99 -10.45
C GLY A 192 -3.16 -9.13 -10.09
N MET A 193 -3.62 -9.85 -11.12
CA MET A 193 -4.57 -10.94 -11.00
C MET A 193 -3.87 -12.29 -10.79
N SER A 194 -4.41 -13.13 -9.90
CA SER A 194 -4.01 -14.54 -9.78
C SER A 194 -5.24 -15.45 -9.72
N PRO A 195 -5.70 -16.00 -10.85
CA PRO A 195 -6.86 -16.91 -10.87
C PRO A 195 -6.70 -18.15 -9.97
N ARG A 196 -5.46 -18.62 -9.78
CA ARG A 196 -5.15 -19.75 -8.88
C ARG A 196 -5.41 -19.39 -7.42
N LEU A 197 -4.88 -18.24 -6.97
CA LEU A 197 -5.11 -17.75 -5.61
C LEU A 197 -6.59 -17.43 -5.37
N TYR A 198 -7.28 -16.90 -6.39
CA TYR A 198 -8.71 -16.57 -6.30
C TYR A 198 -9.57 -17.83 -6.16
N SER A 199 -9.20 -18.92 -6.84
CA SER A 199 -9.85 -20.23 -6.66
C SER A 199 -9.54 -20.82 -5.28
N TYR A 200 -8.32 -20.63 -4.77
CA TYR A 200 -7.94 -21.15 -3.45
C TYR A 200 -8.75 -20.52 -2.30
N LEU A 201 -9.21 -19.27 -2.46
CA LEU A 201 -10.11 -18.61 -1.49
C LEU A 201 -11.42 -19.38 -1.27
N GLU A 202 -11.93 -20.09 -2.29
CA GLU A 202 -13.18 -20.85 -2.18
C GLU A 202 -13.11 -22.01 -1.17
N ASN A 203 -11.90 -22.42 -0.78
CA ASN A 203 -11.69 -23.48 0.19
C ASN A 203 -11.92 -23.05 1.65
N PHE A 204 -12.12 -21.75 1.90
CA PHE A 204 -12.18 -21.19 3.25
C PHE A 204 -13.55 -20.57 3.54
N ARG A 205 -14.29 -21.18 4.47
CA ARG A 205 -15.68 -20.79 4.79
C ARG A 205 -15.82 -19.33 5.23
N ASP A 206 -14.83 -18.78 5.91
CA ASP A 206 -14.89 -17.43 6.48
C ASP A 206 -14.92 -16.30 5.42
N PHE A 207 -14.67 -16.60 4.14
CA PHE A 207 -14.85 -15.64 3.02
C PHE A 207 -16.28 -15.63 2.45
N PHE A 208 -17.11 -16.57 2.88
CA PHE A 208 -18.53 -16.63 2.51
C PHE A 208 -19.39 -15.99 3.61
N PRO A 209 -20.60 -15.53 3.27
CA PRO A 209 -21.48 -14.94 4.27
C PRO A 209 -22.00 -16.01 5.22
N ASP A 210 -22.21 -15.61 6.48
CA ASP A 210 -23.07 -16.35 7.39
C ASP A 210 -24.56 -16.09 7.08
N VAL A 211 -25.44 -16.63 7.92
CA VAL A 211 -26.90 -16.50 7.78
C VAL A 211 -27.40 -15.05 7.85
N ASN A 212 -26.64 -14.16 8.50
CA ASN A 212 -26.95 -12.74 8.63
C ASN A 212 -26.29 -11.90 7.52
N GLY A 213 -25.50 -12.52 6.64
CA GLY A 213 -24.73 -11.82 5.61
C GLY A 213 -23.40 -11.25 6.10
N PHE A 214 -23.00 -11.60 7.32
CA PHE A 214 -21.70 -11.20 7.84
C PHE A 214 -20.60 -12.05 7.20
N ILE A 215 -19.59 -11.37 6.65
CA ILE A 215 -18.40 -11.98 6.06
C ILE A 215 -17.23 -11.67 7.00
N LYS A 216 -16.67 -12.71 7.61
CA LYS A 216 -15.58 -12.59 8.59
C LYS A 216 -14.26 -12.19 7.92
N LYS A 217 -13.98 -12.71 6.73
CA LYS A 217 -12.77 -12.41 5.94
C LYS A 217 -13.19 -11.71 4.66
N LYS A 218 -13.11 -10.38 4.66
CA LYS A 218 -13.51 -9.55 3.52
C LYS A 218 -12.42 -9.49 2.46
N ILE A 219 -12.77 -9.14 1.23
CA ILE A 219 -11.82 -8.97 0.12
C ILE A 219 -11.80 -7.49 -0.30
N ILE A 220 -10.59 -6.94 -0.40
CA ILE A 220 -10.31 -5.60 -0.93
C ILE A 220 -9.45 -5.78 -2.18
N LEU A 221 -9.90 -5.21 -3.30
CA LEU A 221 -9.14 -5.20 -4.54
C LEU A 221 -8.46 -3.86 -4.75
N LYS A 222 -7.13 -3.88 -4.83
CA LYS A 222 -6.34 -2.71 -5.23
C LYS A 222 -6.33 -2.61 -6.76
N VAL A 223 -6.89 -1.53 -7.29
CA VAL A 223 -7.19 -1.37 -8.73
C VAL A 223 -6.67 -0.04 -9.26
N SER A 224 -6.31 -0.03 -10.55
CA SER A 224 -5.81 1.14 -11.28
C SER A 224 -6.81 1.75 -12.25
N ASP A 225 -7.88 1.02 -12.59
CA ASP A 225 -8.89 1.41 -13.58
C ASP A 225 -10.20 0.64 -13.38
N PHE A 226 -11.29 1.17 -13.92
CA PHE A 226 -12.63 0.61 -13.74
C PHE A 226 -12.80 -0.74 -14.44
N ARG A 227 -12.22 -0.90 -15.63
CA ARG A 227 -12.34 -2.15 -16.41
C ARG A 227 -11.73 -3.33 -15.66
N SER A 228 -10.52 -3.17 -15.12
CA SER A 228 -9.84 -4.16 -14.30
C SER A 228 -10.64 -4.49 -13.04
N ALA A 229 -11.22 -3.48 -12.38
CA ALA A 229 -12.10 -3.68 -11.23
C ALA A 229 -13.34 -4.53 -11.60
N LEU A 230 -14.04 -4.19 -12.68
CA LEU A 230 -15.23 -4.92 -13.11
C LEU A 230 -14.92 -6.38 -13.49
N VAL A 231 -13.82 -6.61 -14.22
CA VAL A 231 -13.40 -7.97 -14.61
C VAL A 231 -13.09 -8.82 -13.38
N GLN A 232 -12.31 -8.28 -12.44
CA GLN A 232 -11.96 -9.01 -11.22
C GLN A 232 -13.17 -9.22 -10.31
N GLY A 233 -14.03 -8.20 -10.18
CA GLY A 233 -15.29 -8.28 -9.45
C GLY A 233 -16.18 -9.41 -9.95
N LYS A 234 -16.34 -9.55 -11.27
CA LYS A 234 -17.08 -10.67 -11.89
C LYS A 234 -16.45 -12.03 -11.58
N ILE A 235 -15.12 -12.14 -11.56
CA ILE A 235 -14.43 -13.40 -11.24
C ILE A 235 -14.72 -13.82 -9.79
N PHE A 236 -14.62 -12.89 -8.83
CA PHE A 236 -14.94 -13.18 -7.43
C PHE A 236 -16.42 -13.49 -7.23
N ALA A 237 -17.30 -12.66 -7.79
CA ALA A 237 -18.74 -12.87 -7.71
C ALA A 237 -19.17 -14.22 -8.29
N GLY A 238 -18.62 -14.62 -9.45
CA GLY A 238 -18.86 -15.93 -10.05
C GLY A 238 -18.40 -17.12 -9.20
N LYS A 239 -17.50 -16.88 -8.23
CA LYS A 239 -17.04 -17.85 -7.22
C LYS A 239 -17.84 -17.81 -5.93
N GLY A 240 -18.86 -16.95 -5.83
CA GLY A 240 -19.61 -16.74 -4.59
C GLY A 240 -18.80 -16.02 -3.52
N LEU A 241 -17.75 -15.28 -3.91
CA LEU A 241 -16.91 -14.47 -3.04
C LEU A 241 -17.24 -12.98 -3.26
N TRP A 242 -17.36 -12.21 -2.19
CA TRP A 242 -17.73 -10.79 -2.28
C TRP A 242 -16.52 -9.86 -2.14
N VAL A 243 -16.30 -9.00 -3.15
CA VAL A 243 -15.36 -7.88 -3.03
C VAL A 243 -16.05 -6.76 -2.27
N SER A 244 -15.62 -6.54 -1.03
CA SER A 244 -16.22 -5.57 -0.12
C SER A 244 -15.72 -4.14 -0.37
N GLU A 245 -14.53 -4.00 -0.96
CA GLU A 245 -13.92 -2.70 -1.25
C GLU A 245 -13.09 -2.74 -2.54
N TYR A 246 -13.26 -1.72 -3.37
CA TYR A 246 -12.36 -1.41 -4.48
C TYR A 246 -11.51 -0.19 -4.10
N ARG A 247 -10.21 -0.41 -3.92
CA ARG A 247 -9.25 0.61 -3.50
C ARG A 247 -8.48 1.10 -4.71
N ILE A 248 -8.89 2.27 -5.21
CA ILE A 248 -8.31 2.92 -6.38
C ILE A 248 -7.01 3.58 -5.96
N GLU A 249 -5.93 3.33 -6.70
CA GLU A 249 -4.61 3.91 -6.43
C GLU A 249 -4.08 4.68 -7.63
N SER A 250 -3.47 5.86 -7.38
CA SER A 250 -2.68 6.57 -8.40
C SER A 250 -1.53 5.70 -8.92
N GLY A 251 -1.39 5.62 -10.24
CA GLY A 251 -0.39 4.76 -10.88
C GLY A 251 1.06 5.17 -10.60
N VAL A 252 1.32 6.44 -10.29
CA VAL A 252 2.68 6.98 -10.13
C VAL A 252 2.88 7.83 -8.87
N ASN A 253 1.85 8.48 -8.33
CA ASN A 253 1.97 9.36 -7.17
C ASN A 253 1.75 8.60 -5.83
N CYS A 254 2.42 7.45 -5.67
CA CYS A 254 2.32 6.58 -4.50
C CYS A 254 3.71 6.15 -4.01
N GLY A 255 3.83 5.66 -2.78
CA GLY A 255 5.09 5.06 -2.32
C GLY A 255 5.30 3.66 -2.88
N GLY A 256 6.55 3.26 -3.10
CA GLY A 256 6.91 1.90 -3.55
C GLY A 256 6.67 1.67 -5.04
N HIS A 257 6.19 0.48 -5.39
CA HIS A 257 5.99 0.07 -6.78
C HIS A 257 4.98 0.98 -7.50
N CYS A 258 5.40 1.50 -8.65
CA CYS A 258 4.57 2.30 -9.54
C CYS A 258 4.11 1.46 -10.73
N PHE A 259 2.89 1.72 -11.18
CA PHE A 259 2.25 1.05 -12.31
C PHE A 259 1.67 2.14 -13.22
N PRO A 260 2.52 2.88 -13.96
CA PRO A 260 2.05 3.92 -14.87
C PRO A 260 1.07 3.33 -15.88
N THR A 261 -0.08 3.98 -16.04
CA THR A 261 -1.01 3.68 -17.13
C THR A 261 -0.46 4.24 -18.44
N ASN A 262 -1.16 4.02 -19.56
CA ASN A 262 -0.83 4.66 -20.82
C ASN A 262 -1.34 6.12 -20.87
N GLY A 263 -0.99 6.94 -19.87
CA GLY A 263 -1.37 8.36 -19.79
C GLY A 263 -2.78 8.64 -19.25
N ILE A 264 -3.50 7.64 -18.73
CA ILE A 264 -4.81 7.84 -18.10
C ILE A 264 -4.59 8.35 -16.68
N LEU A 265 -4.99 9.60 -16.43
CA LEU A 265 -4.79 10.30 -15.15
C LEU A 265 -5.79 9.84 -14.06
N PHE A 266 -5.42 10.06 -12.80
CA PHE A 266 -6.20 9.58 -11.64
C PHE A 266 -7.59 10.22 -11.52
N GLY A 267 -7.73 11.50 -11.82
CA GLY A 267 -9.04 12.18 -11.72
C GLY A 267 -10.10 11.59 -12.67
N PRO A 268 -9.80 11.42 -13.97
CA PRO A 268 -10.66 10.68 -14.89
C PRO A 268 -11.03 9.26 -14.41
N ILE A 269 -10.07 8.52 -13.85
CA ILE A 269 -10.34 7.18 -13.29
C ILE A 269 -11.34 7.29 -12.12
N LEU A 270 -11.13 8.21 -11.19
CA LEU A 270 -12.05 8.43 -10.07
C LEU A 270 -13.45 8.85 -10.54
N GLU A 271 -13.54 9.67 -11.58
CA GLU A 271 -14.82 10.07 -12.19
C GLU A 271 -15.54 8.87 -12.84
N GLU A 272 -14.81 7.97 -13.48
CA GLU A 272 -15.36 6.75 -14.07
C GLU A 272 -15.96 5.84 -12.98
N PHE A 273 -15.25 5.64 -11.86
CA PHE A 273 -15.77 4.89 -10.72
C PHE A 273 -17.00 5.55 -10.10
N LYS A 274 -16.99 6.88 -9.93
CA LYS A 274 -18.13 7.63 -9.42
C LYS A 274 -19.38 7.43 -10.29
N LYS A 275 -19.24 7.52 -11.62
CA LYS A 275 -20.35 7.35 -12.57
C LYS A 275 -20.86 5.91 -12.65
N ASN A 276 -19.96 4.93 -12.55
CA ASN A 276 -20.29 3.52 -12.81
C ASN A 276 -20.33 2.65 -11.53
N ARG A 277 -20.39 3.25 -10.34
CA ARG A 277 -20.44 2.53 -9.06
C ARG A 277 -21.62 1.57 -8.98
N ASP A 278 -22.80 2.01 -9.40
CA ASP A 278 -24.03 1.19 -9.38
C ASP A 278 -23.98 0.06 -10.41
N LEU A 279 -23.39 0.32 -11.59
CA LEU A 279 -23.14 -0.72 -12.60
C LEU A 279 -22.21 -1.81 -12.05
N LEU A 280 -21.11 -1.42 -11.40
CA LEU A 280 -20.16 -2.35 -10.78
C LEU A 280 -20.86 -3.22 -9.73
N PHE A 281 -21.63 -2.59 -8.84
CA PHE A 281 -22.39 -3.28 -7.81
C PHE A 281 -23.43 -4.24 -8.40
N GLY A 282 -24.32 -3.74 -9.26
CA GLY A 282 -25.40 -4.51 -9.86
C GLY A 282 -24.90 -5.74 -10.61
N THR A 283 -23.83 -5.57 -11.38
CA THR A 283 -23.21 -6.68 -12.12
C THR A 283 -22.63 -7.74 -11.19
N CYS A 284 -21.99 -7.35 -10.09
CA CYS A 284 -21.35 -8.29 -9.17
C CYS A 284 -22.38 -8.98 -8.26
N ILE A 285 -23.40 -8.28 -7.77
CA ILE A 285 -24.35 -8.85 -6.80
C ILE A 285 -25.21 -9.97 -7.40
N GLU A 286 -25.63 -9.84 -8.65
CA GLU A 286 -26.41 -10.87 -9.35
C GLU A 286 -25.60 -12.16 -9.52
N MET A 287 -24.35 -12.03 -10.00
CA MET A 287 -23.44 -13.16 -10.17
C MET A 287 -23.11 -13.82 -8.83
N TYR A 288 -22.88 -13.02 -7.78
CA TYR A 288 -22.60 -13.48 -6.43
C TYR A 288 -23.75 -14.33 -5.88
N LYS A 289 -25.00 -13.82 -5.93
CA LYS A 289 -26.17 -14.57 -5.47
C LYS A 289 -26.38 -15.87 -6.25
N SER A 290 -26.18 -15.84 -7.57
CA SER A 290 -26.26 -17.03 -8.42
C SER A 290 -25.21 -18.08 -8.03
N ALA A 291 -23.97 -17.66 -7.76
CA ALA A 291 -22.89 -18.55 -7.35
C ALA A 291 -23.12 -19.15 -5.95
N LEU A 292 -23.62 -18.36 -4.98
CA LEU A 292 -24.00 -18.88 -3.66
C LEU A 292 -25.08 -19.96 -3.76
N HIS A 293 -26.11 -19.72 -4.57
CA HIS A 293 -27.17 -20.70 -4.81
C HIS A 293 -26.63 -22.01 -5.39
N LYS A 294 -25.74 -21.94 -6.40
CA LYS A 294 -25.10 -23.13 -6.99
C LYS A 294 -24.22 -23.91 -6.01
N LYS A 295 -23.71 -23.24 -4.97
CA LYS A 295 -22.90 -23.84 -3.90
C LYS A 295 -23.72 -24.26 -2.68
N GLU A 296 -25.05 -24.15 -2.75
CA GLU A 296 -25.96 -24.46 -1.64
C GLU A 296 -25.65 -23.62 -0.37
N ILE A 297 -25.08 -22.42 -0.57
CA ILE A 297 -24.85 -21.46 0.51
C ILE A 297 -26.07 -20.54 0.59
N ARG A 298 -26.69 -20.47 1.77
CA ARG A 298 -27.84 -19.60 2.02
C ARG A 298 -27.51 -18.16 1.64
N GLN A 299 -28.39 -17.52 0.88
CA GLN A 299 -28.24 -16.11 0.55
C GLN A 299 -28.32 -15.25 1.82
N PRO A 300 -27.51 -14.19 1.90
CA PRO A 300 -27.50 -13.31 3.06
C PRO A 300 -28.86 -12.59 3.19
N ALA A 301 -29.35 -12.45 4.43
CA ALA A 301 -30.58 -11.70 4.70
C ALA A 301 -30.44 -10.21 4.33
N GLU A 302 -29.24 -9.67 4.52
CA GLU A 302 -28.89 -8.31 4.14
C GLU A 302 -28.04 -8.28 2.87
N THR A 303 -28.21 -7.23 2.07
CA THR A 303 -27.39 -7.01 0.88
C THR A 303 -26.01 -6.52 1.31
N PRO A 304 -24.91 -7.16 0.86
CA PRO A 304 -23.58 -6.77 1.31
C PRO A 304 -23.19 -5.40 0.76
N GLU A 305 -22.51 -4.59 1.58
CA GLU A 305 -22.01 -3.26 1.20
C GLU A 305 -20.84 -3.38 0.21
N LEU A 306 -20.75 -2.44 -0.74
CA LEU A 306 -19.60 -2.25 -1.62
C LEU A 306 -19.03 -0.84 -1.41
N LYS A 307 -17.76 -0.79 -0.99
CA LYS A 307 -17.02 0.45 -0.79
C LYS A 307 -16.11 0.75 -1.96
N VAL A 308 -15.93 2.04 -2.23
CA VAL A 308 -14.92 2.55 -3.17
C VAL A 308 -14.06 3.57 -2.42
N THR A 309 -12.77 3.31 -2.36
CA THR A 309 -11.80 4.14 -1.65
C THR A 309 -10.69 4.60 -2.59
N ALA A 310 -10.02 5.68 -2.23
CA ALA A 310 -8.95 6.25 -3.06
C ALA A 310 -7.68 6.47 -2.24
N GLN A 311 -6.52 6.29 -2.88
CA GLN A 311 -5.22 6.61 -2.29
C GLN A 311 -4.22 7.05 -3.36
N GLY A 312 -3.22 7.82 -2.92
CA GLY A 312 -2.13 8.32 -3.77
C GLY A 312 -2.03 9.84 -3.76
N GLY A 313 -0.86 10.35 -3.40
CA GLY A 313 -0.53 11.76 -3.47
C GLY A 313 -1.22 12.70 -2.47
N VAL A 314 -2.23 12.23 -1.73
CA VAL A 314 -3.01 13.05 -0.78
C VAL A 314 -2.10 13.60 0.30
N GLY A 315 -2.10 14.93 0.45
CA GLY A 315 -1.25 15.65 1.39
C GLY A 315 -1.95 16.71 2.21
N THR A 316 -3.18 17.07 1.90
CA THR A 316 -3.91 18.18 2.56
C THR A 316 -5.31 17.75 2.99
N THR A 317 -5.90 18.51 3.93
CA THR A 317 -7.30 18.31 4.32
C THR A 317 -8.23 18.61 3.15
N GLU A 318 -7.92 19.61 2.34
CA GLU A 318 -8.70 20.03 1.18
C GLU A 318 -8.77 18.93 0.13
N GLU A 319 -7.65 18.25 -0.15
CA GLU A 319 -7.62 17.08 -1.05
C GLU A 319 -8.37 15.89 -0.47
N HIS A 320 -8.23 15.63 0.83
CA HIS A 320 -8.97 14.56 1.50
C HIS A 320 -10.48 14.78 1.40
N GLN A 321 -10.96 15.98 1.75
CA GLN A 321 -12.37 16.34 1.65
C GLN A 321 -12.84 16.37 0.20
N PHE A 322 -11.99 16.78 -0.73
CA PHE A 322 -12.30 16.75 -2.16
C PHE A 322 -12.56 15.32 -2.65
N LEU A 323 -11.75 14.33 -2.27
CA LEU A 323 -11.99 12.92 -2.61
C LEU A 323 -13.30 12.38 -2.05
N LEU A 324 -13.61 12.69 -0.78
CA LEU A 324 -14.86 12.26 -0.15
C LEU A 324 -16.09 12.91 -0.80
N ASN A 325 -16.05 14.23 -0.99
CA ASN A 325 -17.24 14.99 -1.37
C ASN A 325 -17.47 15.03 -2.89
N HIS A 326 -16.41 15.22 -3.68
CA HIS A 326 -16.55 15.31 -5.14
C HIS A 326 -16.69 13.94 -5.79
N TYR A 327 -15.85 12.98 -5.39
CA TYR A 327 -15.86 11.64 -5.98
C TYR A 327 -16.72 10.62 -5.22
N GLY A 328 -17.20 10.95 -4.02
CA GLY A 328 -18.04 10.04 -3.24
C GLY A 328 -17.26 8.86 -2.67
N MET A 329 -15.96 9.04 -2.41
CA MET A 329 -15.11 7.99 -1.81
C MET A 329 -15.56 7.70 -0.37
N ASP A 330 -15.59 6.43 0.01
CA ASP A 330 -15.98 6.01 1.37
C ASP A 330 -14.87 6.25 2.40
N SER A 331 -13.62 6.25 1.96
CA SER A 331 -12.42 6.49 2.77
C SER A 331 -11.24 6.87 1.88
N VAL A 332 -10.25 7.53 2.46
CA VAL A 332 -9.00 7.92 1.79
C VAL A 332 -7.79 7.27 2.46
N GLY A 333 -6.91 6.64 1.68
CA GLY A 333 -5.68 6.05 2.18
C GLY A 333 -4.57 7.09 2.35
N TRP A 334 -4.01 7.18 3.56
CA TRP A 334 -2.84 8.00 3.89
C TRP A 334 -1.67 7.09 4.26
N ALA A 335 -0.63 7.08 3.44
CA ALA A 335 0.50 6.16 3.58
C ALA A 335 1.80 6.91 3.92
N THR A 336 2.44 7.52 2.93
CA THR A 336 3.76 8.16 3.06
C THR A 336 3.90 9.14 4.22
N PRO A 337 2.92 10.02 4.52
CA PRO A 337 3.02 10.91 5.68
C PRO A 337 3.18 10.17 7.01
N PHE A 338 2.59 8.97 7.17
CA PHE A 338 2.74 8.16 8.38
C PHE A 338 4.15 7.58 8.54
N MET A 339 5.00 7.57 7.50
CA MET A 339 6.41 7.19 7.66
C MET A 339 7.19 8.18 8.54
N LEU A 340 6.65 9.39 8.76
CA LEU A 340 7.17 10.39 9.71
C LEU A 340 6.52 10.30 11.10
N VAL A 341 5.78 9.22 11.38
CA VAL A 341 5.08 8.99 12.65
C VAL A 341 5.63 7.71 13.30
N PRO A 342 6.76 7.78 14.02
CA PRO A 342 7.43 6.59 14.58
C PRO A 342 6.63 5.89 15.69
N GLU A 343 5.59 6.51 16.26
CA GLU A 343 4.66 5.83 17.16
C GLU A 343 3.66 4.91 16.42
N VAL A 344 3.52 5.05 15.10
CA VAL A 344 2.56 4.32 14.25
C VAL A 344 3.27 3.29 13.37
N ILE A 345 4.40 3.68 12.78
CA ILE A 345 5.17 2.90 11.80
C ILE A 345 6.48 2.45 12.43
N SER A 346 6.88 1.19 12.18
CA SER A 346 8.17 0.67 12.61
C SER A 346 9.28 1.12 11.66
N ILE A 347 9.93 2.23 12.03
CA ILE A 347 11.00 2.88 11.27
C ILE A 347 12.18 3.21 12.19
N ASP A 348 13.40 2.95 11.71
CA ASP A 348 14.64 3.29 12.41
C ASP A 348 14.92 4.81 12.36
N THR A 349 15.73 5.28 13.30
CA THR A 349 16.02 6.72 13.47
C THR A 349 16.76 7.32 12.28
N GLU A 350 17.73 6.62 11.70
CA GLU A 350 18.50 7.12 10.56
C GLU A 350 17.59 7.35 9.35
N THR A 351 16.77 6.35 9.01
CA THR A 351 15.81 6.45 7.91
C THR A 351 14.76 7.51 8.18
N LEU A 352 14.26 7.64 9.42
CA LEU A 352 13.31 8.69 9.79
C LEU A 352 13.85 10.10 9.51
N HIS A 353 15.13 10.36 9.82
CA HIS A 353 15.77 11.64 9.54
C HIS A 353 15.94 11.87 8.04
N ILE A 354 16.39 10.87 7.28
CA ILE A 354 16.47 10.96 5.81
C ILE A 354 15.12 11.37 5.21
N LEU A 355 14.02 10.78 5.69
CA LEU A 355 12.68 11.09 5.20
C LEU A 355 12.21 12.49 5.59
N ALA A 356 12.52 12.95 6.81
CA ALA A 356 12.14 14.29 7.28
C ALA A 356 12.90 15.40 6.52
N ASP A 357 14.15 15.13 6.13
CA ASP A 357 14.99 16.11 5.44
C ASP A 357 14.76 16.12 3.92
N ALA A 358 14.22 15.04 3.36
CA ALA A 358 14.02 14.86 1.92
C ALA A 358 13.25 16.01 1.24
N LYS A 359 13.79 16.49 0.13
CA LYS A 359 13.17 17.47 -0.76
C LYS A 359 12.77 16.81 -2.07
N GLU A 360 12.18 17.57 -3.00
CA GLU A 360 11.70 17.02 -4.27
C GLU A 360 12.81 16.30 -5.06
N ASP A 361 14.02 16.87 -5.09
CA ASP A 361 15.15 16.29 -5.81
C ASP A 361 15.71 15.02 -5.15
N ASP A 362 15.34 14.73 -3.91
CA ASP A 362 15.73 13.52 -3.18
C ASP A 362 14.78 12.36 -3.41
N LEU A 363 13.56 12.63 -3.88
CA LEU A 363 12.54 11.64 -4.16
C LEU A 363 12.60 11.21 -5.62
N VAL A 364 12.83 9.93 -5.85
CA VAL A 364 13.22 9.42 -7.17
C VAL A 364 12.23 8.38 -7.66
N TYR A 365 11.71 8.61 -8.86
CA TYR A 365 11.06 7.59 -9.68
C TYR A 365 12.15 6.74 -10.36
N SER A 366 12.38 5.53 -9.85
CA SER A 366 13.58 4.75 -10.17
C SER A 366 13.27 3.38 -10.79
N GLY A 367 14.28 2.76 -11.42
CA GLY A 367 14.20 1.39 -11.92
C GLY A 367 14.61 0.31 -10.91
N LEU A 368 14.84 0.65 -9.63
CA LEU A 368 15.53 -0.23 -8.67
C LEU A 368 14.80 -1.54 -8.32
N SER A 369 13.51 -1.67 -8.65
CA SER A 369 12.74 -2.86 -8.29
C SER A 369 13.24 -4.08 -9.05
N PRO A 370 13.49 -5.20 -8.35
CA PRO A 370 13.79 -6.45 -9.03
C PRO A 370 12.66 -6.94 -9.94
N LEU A 371 11.41 -6.48 -9.75
CA LEU A 371 10.23 -6.84 -10.56
C LEU A 371 10.18 -6.20 -11.95
N GLY A 372 11.16 -5.35 -12.30
CA GLY A 372 11.18 -4.67 -13.60
C GLY A 372 10.09 -3.61 -13.77
N VAL A 373 9.44 -3.20 -12.68
CA VAL A 373 8.49 -2.08 -12.67
C VAL A 373 9.09 -0.90 -11.90
N PRO A 374 8.74 0.35 -12.25
CA PRO A 374 9.29 1.52 -11.56
C PRO A 374 8.95 1.54 -10.06
N PHE A 375 9.76 2.28 -9.30
CA PHE A 375 9.70 2.29 -7.85
C PHE A 375 10.06 3.67 -7.30
N ASN A 376 9.16 4.25 -6.52
CA ASN A 376 9.40 5.50 -5.80
C ASN A 376 10.23 5.22 -4.54
N THR A 377 11.34 5.96 -4.41
CA THR A 377 12.32 5.84 -3.32
C THR A 377 12.83 7.22 -2.91
N VAL A 378 13.62 7.26 -1.86
CA VAL A 378 14.42 8.42 -1.45
C VAL A 378 15.91 8.12 -1.61
N LYS A 379 16.72 9.13 -1.91
CA LYS A 379 18.18 9.04 -1.91
C LYS A 379 18.74 8.88 -0.49
N GLY A 380 19.97 8.40 -0.38
CA GLY A 380 20.72 8.37 0.88
C GLY A 380 20.46 7.19 1.80
N VAL A 381 19.44 6.35 1.54
CA VAL A 381 19.18 5.16 2.37
C VAL A 381 20.31 4.12 2.26
N SER A 382 20.55 3.42 3.35
CA SER A 382 21.74 2.57 3.52
C SER A 382 21.85 1.43 2.49
N MET A 383 20.74 0.90 1.97
CA MET A 383 20.74 -0.09 0.88
C MET A 383 21.24 0.51 -0.44
N SER A 384 20.84 1.74 -0.77
CA SER A 384 21.28 2.43 -1.98
C SER A 384 22.78 2.73 -1.93
N LEU A 385 23.29 3.16 -0.77
CA LEU A 385 24.72 3.41 -0.56
C LEU A 385 25.53 2.11 -0.68
N HIS A 386 25.06 1.04 -0.02
CA HIS A 386 25.75 -0.25 -0.07
C HIS A 386 25.74 -0.88 -1.47
N LYS A 387 24.65 -0.72 -2.23
CA LYS A 387 24.58 -1.13 -3.65
C LYS A 387 25.66 -0.43 -4.48
N ALA A 388 25.79 0.88 -4.33
CA ALA A 388 26.77 1.68 -5.06
C ALA A 388 28.21 1.26 -4.71
N GLU A 389 28.47 0.98 -3.43
CA GLU A 389 29.75 0.44 -2.96
C GLU A 389 30.07 -0.92 -3.58
N LEU A 390 29.12 -1.86 -3.59
CA LEU A 390 29.27 -3.18 -4.20
C LEU A 390 29.60 -3.09 -5.70
N ALA A 391 28.90 -2.22 -6.43
CA ALA A 391 29.16 -1.99 -7.85
C ALA A 391 30.56 -1.39 -8.07
N LYS A 392 30.97 -0.38 -7.28
CA LYS A 392 32.30 0.22 -7.34
C LYS A 392 33.42 -0.79 -7.07
N ASN A 393 33.19 -1.75 -6.18
CA ASN A 393 34.14 -2.81 -5.84
C ASN A 393 34.13 -3.99 -6.82
N GLY A 394 33.46 -3.88 -7.97
CA GLY A 394 33.39 -4.94 -8.98
C GLY A 394 32.59 -6.18 -8.53
N LYS A 395 31.76 -6.04 -7.50
CA LYS A 395 30.92 -7.12 -6.95
C LYS A 395 29.44 -6.73 -6.91
N PRO A 396 28.86 -6.27 -8.04
CA PRO A 396 27.48 -5.80 -8.07
C PRO A 396 26.47 -6.91 -7.71
N GLY A 397 25.37 -6.49 -7.10
CA GLY A 397 24.27 -7.36 -6.69
C GLY A 397 24.46 -8.05 -5.33
N TYR A 398 23.37 -8.61 -4.82
CA TYR A 398 23.25 -9.11 -3.46
C TYR A 398 23.26 -10.64 -3.36
N SER A 399 23.76 -11.17 -2.24
CA SER A 399 23.59 -12.58 -1.89
C SER A 399 22.16 -12.82 -1.37
N CYS A 400 21.30 -13.44 -2.17
CA CYS A 400 19.87 -13.49 -1.86
C CYS A 400 19.55 -14.48 -0.71
N THR A 401 19.14 -13.94 0.44
CA THR A 401 18.83 -14.73 1.65
C THR A 401 17.34 -15.06 1.84
N LYS A 402 16.43 -14.20 1.34
CA LYS A 402 14.97 -14.34 1.52
C LYS A 402 14.25 -14.95 0.32
N GLY A 403 14.62 -14.56 -0.90
CA GLY A 403 14.14 -15.20 -2.13
C GLY A 403 12.71 -14.87 -2.59
N PHE A 404 11.99 -13.94 -1.95
CA PHE A 404 10.60 -13.60 -2.34
C PHE A 404 10.44 -13.00 -3.75
N LEU A 405 11.49 -12.36 -4.29
CA LEU A 405 11.49 -11.72 -5.61
C LEU A 405 12.28 -12.54 -6.66
N LYS A 406 12.38 -13.86 -6.49
CA LYS A 406 12.97 -14.76 -7.49
C LYS A 406 11.92 -15.17 -8.50
N TYR A 407 12.01 -14.64 -9.72
CA TYR A 407 11.06 -14.96 -10.80
C TYR A 407 11.69 -14.95 -12.19
N ASN A 408 12.93 -14.49 -12.35
CA ASN A 408 13.60 -14.37 -13.66
C ASN A 408 14.40 -15.65 -13.98
N THR A 409 14.22 -16.21 -15.17
CA THR A 409 14.88 -17.43 -15.67
C THR A 409 15.74 -17.16 -16.90
N GLU A 410 16.21 -15.92 -17.10
CA GLU A 410 16.97 -15.51 -18.28
C GLU A 410 18.28 -16.29 -18.45
N TYR A 411 18.93 -16.64 -17.33
CA TYR A 411 20.23 -17.33 -17.33
C TYR A 411 20.24 -18.69 -16.62
N THR A 412 19.16 -19.06 -15.95
CA THR A 412 19.11 -20.26 -15.12
C THR A 412 17.74 -20.91 -15.19
N GLU A 413 17.69 -22.24 -15.16
CA GLU A 413 16.43 -23.00 -15.11
C GLU A 413 15.61 -22.65 -13.87
N LYS A 414 16.27 -22.56 -12.70
CA LYS A 414 15.64 -22.10 -11.46
C LYS A 414 15.59 -20.58 -11.45
N PRO A 415 14.47 -19.96 -11.08
CA PRO A 415 14.36 -18.50 -11.08
C PRO A 415 15.33 -17.87 -10.08
N ILE A 416 16.04 -16.83 -10.55
CA ILE A 416 16.90 -15.97 -9.75
C ILE A 416 16.34 -14.54 -9.71
N CYS A 417 16.86 -13.74 -8.79
CA CYS A 417 16.44 -12.36 -8.61
C CYS A 417 17.35 -11.43 -9.41
N THR A 418 16.80 -10.44 -10.10
CA THR A 418 17.58 -9.50 -10.93
C THR A 418 18.49 -8.57 -10.11
N SER A 419 18.23 -8.41 -8.81
CA SER A 419 19.15 -7.74 -7.87
C SER A 419 20.19 -8.68 -7.25
N SER A 420 20.20 -9.97 -7.61
CA SER A 420 21.16 -10.91 -7.06
C SER A 420 22.51 -10.77 -7.74
N ARG A 421 23.58 -11.02 -6.98
CA ARG A 421 24.96 -11.05 -7.51
C ARG A 421 25.09 -12.02 -8.68
N GLN A 422 24.43 -13.18 -8.59
CA GLN A 422 24.43 -14.16 -9.67
C GLN A 422 23.88 -13.57 -10.98
N TYR A 423 22.71 -12.94 -10.94
CA TYR A 423 22.11 -12.36 -12.14
C TYR A 423 22.95 -11.21 -12.70
N GLN A 424 23.36 -10.26 -11.84
CA GLN A 424 24.11 -9.09 -12.31
C GLN A 424 25.49 -9.47 -12.88
N THR A 425 26.19 -10.44 -12.30
CA THR A 425 27.44 -10.95 -12.89
C THR A 425 27.23 -11.54 -14.29
N LEU A 426 26.18 -12.34 -14.49
CA LEU A 426 25.87 -12.94 -15.79
C LEU A 426 25.47 -11.87 -16.82
N LYS A 427 24.61 -10.92 -16.44
CA LYS A 427 24.15 -9.85 -17.33
C LYS A 427 25.28 -8.89 -17.72
N LEU A 428 26.19 -8.60 -16.80
CA LEU A 428 27.35 -7.74 -17.08
C LEU A 428 28.36 -8.41 -18.01
N LYS A 429 28.56 -9.72 -17.88
CA LYS A 429 29.40 -10.47 -18.83
C LYS A 429 28.85 -10.39 -20.26
N GLU A 430 27.53 -10.57 -20.42
CA GLU A 430 26.88 -10.37 -21.72
C GLU A 430 27.06 -8.94 -22.25
N LEU A 431 26.94 -7.94 -21.37
CA LEU A 431 27.15 -6.53 -21.74
C LEU A 431 28.60 -6.26 -22.23
N GLU A 432 29.60 -6.87 -21.60
CA GLU A 432 31.01 -6.78 -22.02
C GLU A 432 31.24 -7.36 -23.42
N GLU A 433 30.55 -8.45 -23.77
CA GLU A 433 30.63 -9.10 -25.08
C GLU A 433 30.06 -8.24 -26.23
N LEU A 434 29.17 -7.27 -25.92
CA LEU A 434 28.56 -6.38 -26.92
C LEU A 434 29.52 -5.30 -27.46
N ASN A 435 30.68 -5.07 -26.82
CA ASN A 435 31.68 -4.07 -27.24
C ASN A 435 31.09 -2.68 -27.57
N LEU A 436 30.15 -2.22 -26.74
CA LEU A 436 29.45 -0.95 -26.94
C LEU A 436 30.39 0.26 -26.74
N PRO A 437 30.10 1.41 -27.38
CA PRO A 437 30.75 2.67 -27.05
C PRO A 437 30.67 2.98 -25.55
N GLU A 438 31.70 3.59 -24.98
CA GLU A 438 31.85 3.83 -23.52
C GLU A 438 30.60 4.43 -22.87
N LYS A 439 29.98 5.41 -23.54
CA LYS A 439 28.76 6.07 -23.05
C LYS A 439 27.57 5.11 -22.96
N GLU A 440 27.37 4.29 -23.98
CA GLU A 440 26.26 3.33 -24.04
C GLU A 440 26.49 2.17 -23.06
N PHE A 441 27.74 1.69 -22.96
CA PHE A 441 28.14 0.70 -21.98
C PHE A 441 27.86 1.18 -20.55
N LYS A 442 28.26 2.41 -20.22
CA LYS A 442 28.02 3.00 -18.89
C LYS A 442 26.54 3.09 -18.55
N MET A 443 25.71 3.56 -19.48
CA MET A 443 24.26 3.62 -19.28
C MET A 443 23.64 2.23 -19.05
N ALA A 444 24.06 1.23 -19.82
CA ALA A 444 23.59 -0.14 -19.65
C ALA A 444 24.07 -0.76 -18.32
N PHE A 445 25.33 -0.51 -17.93
CA PHE A 445 25.89 -0.94 -16.66
C PHE A 445 25.10 -0.37 -15.47
N GLU A 446 24.82 0.93 -15.48
CA GLU A 446 24.02 1.60 -14.43
C GLU A 446 22.61 0.99 -14.34
N LYS A 447 21.95 0.74 -15.48
CA LYS A 447 20.62 0.12 -15.52
C LYS A 447 20.59 -1.32 -15.00
N ILE A 448 21.67 -2.09 -15.16
CA ILE A 448 21.78 -3.44 -14.59
C ILE A 448 22.03 -3.37 -13.08
N THR A 449 22.90 -2.46 -12.65
CA THR A 449 23.37 -2.37 -11.26
C THR A 449 22.49 -1.53 -10.35
N GLU A 450 21.51 -0.78 -10.87
CA GLU A 450 20.60 0.05 -10.07
C GLU A 450 19.68 -0.75 -9.12
N LYS A 451 19.52 -2.07 -9.34
CA LYS A 451 18.55 -2.93 -8.63
C LYS A 451 18.92 -3.14 -7.15
N GLU A 452 17.93 -3.04 -6.27
CA GLU A 452 18.11 -3.22 -4.82
C GLU A 452 17.47 -4.49 -4.25
N CYS A 453 18.01 -4.99 -3.14
CA CYS A 453 17.42 -6.10 -2.42
C CYS A 453 16.22 -5.65 -1.57
N LEU A 454 15.05 -5.47 -2.21
CA LEU A 454 13.82 -5.02 -1.54
C LEU A 454 13.35 -5.94 -0.40
N CYS A 455 13.59 -7.26 -0.49
CA CYS A 455 13.17 -8.22 0.55
C CYS A 455 13.81 -7.95 1.91
N ASN A 456 15.10 -7.55 1.92
CA ASN A 456 15.78 -7.14 3.14
C ASN A 456 15.50 -5.66 3.39
N GLY A 457 15.74 -4.81 2.38
CA GLY A 457 15.60 -3.36 2.44
C GLY A 457 14.32 -2.86 3.11
N LEU A 458 13.17 -3.40 2.72
CA LEU A 458 11.85 -2.96 3.21
C LEU A 458 11.42 -3.58 4.55
N SER A 459 12.31 -4.35 5.20
CA SER A 459 12.03 -5.06 6.47
C SER A 459 13.04 -4.76 7.57
N THR A 460 14.28 -4.43 7.22
CA THR A 460 15.38 -4.18 8.16
C THR A 460 15.02 -3.07 9.16
N SER A 461 14.51 -1.95 8.66
CA SER A 461 14.12 -0.79 9.47
C SER A 461 13.14 -1.14 10.59
N ALA A 462 12.19 -2.05 10.31
CA ALA A 462 11.23 -2.47 11.31
C ALA A 462 11.88 -3.25 12.47
N LEU A 463 12.87 -4.09 12.17
CA LEU A 463 13.62 -4.84 13.18
C LEU A 463 14.54 -3.91 13.99
N GLU A 464 15.26 -3.01 13.31
CA GLU A 464 16.15 -2.04 13.95
C GLU A 464 15.39 -1.10 14.90
N SER A 465 14.19 -0.64 14.51
CA SER A 465 13.34 0.21 15.35
C SER A 465 12.95 -0.44 16.69
N LYS A 466 13.05 -1.76 16.81
CA LYS A 466 12.77 -2.54 18.02
C LYS A 466 14.03 -3.10 18.69
N ASN A 467 15.21 -2.67 18.26
CA ASN A 467 16.51 -3.20 18.70
C ASN A 467 16.65 -4.72 18.50
N ILE A 468 16.00 -5.27 17.47
CA ILE A 468 16.14 -6.68 17.09
C ILE A 468 17.36 -6.81 16.19
N HIS A 469 18.26 -7.75 16.51
CA HIS A 469 19.50 -7.94 15.76
C HIS A 469 19.26 -8.22 14.26
N VAL A 470 19.97 -7.46 13.43
CA VAL A 470 20.06 -7.60 11.96
C VAL A 470 21.49 -7.88 11.55
N LYS A 471 21.67 -8.59 10.44
CA LYS A 471 23.01 -8.93 9.92
C LYS A 471 23.65 -7.69 9.28
N PRO A 472 24.99 -7.56 9.24
CA PRO A 472 25.65 -6.41 8.61
C PRO A 472 25.27 -6.14 7.15
N ILE A 473 24.90 -7.18 6.39
CA ILE A 473 24.44 -7.10 5.00
C ILE A 473 22.96 -6.70 4.85
N GLU A 474 22.18 -6.75 5.93
CA GLU A 474 20.80 -6.29 5.95
C GLU A 474 20.83 -4.77 6.10
N LYS A 475 20.56 -4.06 5.02
CA LYS A 475 20.46 -2.60 4.95
C LYS A 475 19.01 -2.17 4.76
N VAL A 476 18.73 -0.87 4.82
CA VAL A 476 17.39 -0.29 4.73
C VAL A 476 17.15 0.31 3.34
N THR A 477 16.00 0.00 2.75
CA THR A 477 15.42 0.71 1.60
C THR A 477 14.15 1.39 2.10
N ALA A 478 13.96 2.67 1.80
CA ALA A 478 12.72 3.38 2.08
C ALA A 478 12.01 3.77 0.78
N CYS A 479 10.70 3.65 0.77
CA CYS A 479 9.89 3.82 -0.44
C CYS A 479 8.77 4.86 -0.27
N PRO A 480 9.08 6.10 0.15
CA PRO A 480 8.06 7.14 0.24
C PRO A 480 7.54 7.53 -1.14
N GLY A 481 6.30 8.03 -1.19
CA GLY A 481 5.78 8.69 -2.38
C GLY A 481 6.31 10.12 -2.51
N PRO A 482 6.19 10.74 -3.70
CA PRO A 482 6.71 12.08 -4.00
C PRO A 482 6.17 13.18 -3.09
N ASN A 483 4.98 12.95 -2.52
CA ASN A 483 4.32 13.89 -1.62
C ASN A 483 5.08 14.13 -0.29
N LEU A 484 6.05 13.28 0.05
CA LEU A 484 6.87 13.46 1.25
C LEU A 484 7.65 14.78 1.23
N ALA A 485 7.97 15.30 0.04
CA ALA A 485 8.84 16.47 -0.12
C ALA A 485 8.40 17.71 0.64
N TRP A 486 7.12 17.80 1.06
CA TRP A 486 6.56 18.93 1.81
C TRP A 486 6.29 18.61 3.29
N PHE A 487 6.49 17.38 3.74
CA PHE A 487 6.43 17.01 5.15
C PHE A 487 7.85 16.97 5.72
N SER A 488 8.22 18.01 6.47
CA SER A 488 9.59 18.18 6.98
C SER A 488 9.73 17.97 8.48
N LYS A 489 8.73 17.34 9.12
CA LYS A 489 8.65 17.19 10.57
C LYS A 489 8.28 15.76 10.96
N VAL A 490 9.05 15.18 11.90
CA VAL A 490 8.62 14.00 12.65
C VAL A 490 7.42 14.38 13.51
N SER A 491 6.32 13.66 13.34
CA SER A 491 5.04 14.02 13.93
C SER A 491 4.48 12.90 14.80
N THR A 492 3.63 13.27 15.75
CA THR A 492 2.81 12.34 16.50
C THR A 492 1.58 11.91 15.68
N LEU A 493 0.98 10.78 16.02
CA LEU A 493 -0.30 10.32 15.53
C LEU A 493 -1.37 11.40 15.70
N LYS A 494 -1.41 12.07 16.87
CA LYS A 494 -2.38 13.13 17.13
C LYS A 494 -2.20 14.30 16.16
N GLU A 495 -0.96 14.70 15.90
CA GLU A 495 -0.65 15.74 14.92
C GLU A 495 -1.04 15.31 13.50
N MET A 496 -0.66 14.10 13.07
CA MET A 496 -1.00 13.60 11.74
C MET A 496 -2.52 13.48 11.53
N VAL A 497 -3.26 13.00 12.53
CA VAL A 497 -4.73 12.98 12.50
C VAL A 497 -5.29 14.40 12.48
N GLY A 498 -4.72 15.31 13.26
CA GLY A 498 -5.05 16.73 13.23
C GLY A 498 -4.84 17.37 11.86
N HIS A 499 -3.77 16.99 11.16
CA HIS A 499 -3.47 17.42 9.80
C HIS A 499 -4.46 16.91 8.76
N ILE A 500 -4.87 15.65 8.87
CA ILE A 500 -5.88 15.05 7.97
C ILE A 500 -7.25 15.72 8.13
N TYR A 501 -7.58 16.15 9.35
CA TYR A 501 -8.85 16.80 9.69
C TYR A 501 -8.82 18.34 9.73
N GLY A 502 -7.71 18.96 9.32
CA GLY A 502 -7.63 20.43 9.15
C GLY A 502 -7.49 21.21 10.44
N ARG A 503 -7.07 20.56 11.54
CA ARG A 503 -6.85 21.20 12.85
C ARG A 503 -5.47 21.81 12.98
N ILE A 504 -4.50 21.25 12.28
CA ILE A 504 -3.13 21.76 12.16
C ILE A 504 -2.66 21.57 10.72
N ASN A 505 -1.53 22.18 10.36
CA ASN A 505 -0.85 21.93 9.09
C ASN A 505 0.57 21.42 9.38
N LEU A 506 0.91 20.25 8.85
CA LEU A 506 2.24 19.62 8.94
C LEU A 506 3.10 19.83 7.70
N LEU A 507 2.56 20.46 6.66
CA LEU A 507 3.34 20.84 5.49
C LEU A 507 4.20 22.06 5.81
N ASP A 508 5.38 22.14 5.22
CA ASP A 508 6.17 23.36 5.27
C ASP A 508 5.64 24.46 4.34
N ASN A 509 6.25 25.64 4.41
CA ASN A 509 5.76 26.84 3.75
C ASN A 509 6.04 26.89 2.23
N ARG A 510 6.68 25.86 1.66
CA ARG A 510 6.93 25.83 0.21
C ARG A 510 5.64 25.53 -0.53
N TYR A 511 5.54 26.09 -1.73
CA TYR A 511 4.44 25.79 -2.62
C TYR A 511 4.40 24.28 -2.93
N ARG A 512 3.21 23.69 -2.80
CA ARG A 512 2.93 22.30 -3.12
C ARG A 512 1.84 22.23 -4.19
N PRO A 513 2.09 21.56 -5.33
CA PRO A 513 1.07 21.34 -6.33
C PRO A 513 -0.04 20.41 -5.81
N HIS A 514 -1.26 20.60 -6.30
CA HIS A 514 -2.36 19.67 -6.05
C HIS A 514 -1.96 18.24 -6.45
N MET A 515 -2.43 17.23 -5.71
CA MET A 515 -2.06 15.82 -5.91
C MET A 515 -2.22 15.33 -7.37
N PHE A 516 -3.24 15.83 -8.07
CA PHE A 516 -3.50 15.55 -9.49
C PHE A 516 -2.46 16.17 -10.41
N LEU A 517 -2.03 17.40 -10.13
CA LEU A 517 -0.98 18.06 -10.90
C LEU A 517 0.39 17.41 -10.63
N LYS A 518 0.66 16.99 -9.39
CA LYS A 518 1.88 16.24 -9.10
C LYS A 518 1.92 14.91 -9.87
N GLU A 519 0.80 14.20 -9.94
CA GLU A 519 0.70 12.99 -10.77
C GLU A 519 0.88 13.29 -12.27
N LEU A 520 0.19 14.32 -12.79
CA LEU A 520 0.33 14.73 -14.19
C LEU A 520 1.78 15.07 -14.54
N ASN A 521 2.50 15.80 -13.70
CA ASN A 521 3.91 16.11 -13.93
C ASN A 521 4.75 14.84 -14.10
N MET A 522 4.52 13.82 -13.26
CA MET A 522 5.22 12.54 -13.38
C MET A 522 4.88 11.82 -14.69
N TYR A 523 3.62 11.84 -15.12
CA TYR A 523 3.25 11.29 -16.42
C TYR A 523 3.85 12.06 -17.59
N LEU A 524 3.98 13.39 -17.48
CA LEU A 524 4.63 14.22 -18.49
C LEU A 524 6.14 13.91 -18.56
N ASP A 525 6.80 13.68 -17.43
CA ASP A 525 8.20 13.23 -17.37
C ASP A 525 8.36 11.85 -18.04
N ILE A 526 7.47 10.89 -17.74
CA ILE A 526 7.47 9.57 -18.36
C ILE A 526 7.24 9.67 -19.87
N TYR A 527 6.26 10.47 -20.31
CA TYR A 527 5.98 10.67 -21.72
C TYR A 527 7.17 11.30 -22.44
N LYS A 528 7.80 12.32 -21.84
CA LYS A 528 8.99 12.97 -22.37
C LYS A 528 10.15 11.97 -22.54
N GLU A 529 10.45 11.17 -21.52
CA GLU A 529 11.51 10.16 -21.59
C GLU A 529 11.26 9.14 -22.72
N ARG A 530 10.02 8.63 -22.82
CA ARG A 530 9.64 7.70 -23.88
C ARG A 530 9.73 8.33 -25.27
N MET A 531 9.28 9.58 -25.41
CA MET A 531 9.41 10.34 -26.65
C MET A 531 10.87 10.55 -27.06
N GLU A 532 11.74 10.93 -26.13
CA GLU A 532 13.18 11.08 -26.39
C GLU A 532 13.83 9.77 -26.85
N ASN A 533 13.43 8.64 -26.26
CA ASN A 533 13.89 7.32 -26.69
C ASN A 533 13.35 6.95 -28.08
N PHE A 534 12.08 7.22 -28.36
CA PHE A 534 11.51 7.03 -29.69
C PHE A 534 12.19 7.91 -30.75
N MET A 535 12.57 9.15 -30.44
CA MET A 535 13.30 10.01 -31.37
C MET A 535 14.68 9.47 -31.76
N ARG A 536 15.31 8.67 -30.89
CA ARG A 536 16.56 7.96 -31.18
C ARG A 536 16.35 6.72 -32.05
N ASN A 537 15.13 6.17 -32.10
CA ASN A 537 14.76 5.00 -32.87
C ASN A 537 13.36 5.13 -33.50
N GLN A 538 13.22 6.04 -34.46
CA GLN A 538 11.92 6.38 -35.08
C GLN A 538 11.28 5.22 -35.88
N GLY A 539 12.01 4.12 -36.10
CA GLY A 539 11.49 2.92 -36.77
C GLY A 539 10.54 2.07 -35.93
N ASP A 540 10.41 2.33 -34.62
CA ASP A 540 9.52 1.57 -33.73
C ASP A 540 8.06 2.02 -33.86
N LEU A 541 7.37 1.48 -34.87
CA LEU A 541 5.96 1.75 -35.14
C LEU A 541 5.02 1.34 -33.99
N LYS A 542 5.42 0.38 -33.15
CA LYS A 542 4.63 -0.05 -32.00
C LYS A 542 4.70 1.01 -30.90
N GLU A 543 5.90 1.50 -30.60
CA GLU A 543 6.08 2.57 -29.63
C GLU A 543 5.43 3.87 -30.09
N MET A 544 5.50 4.20 -31.39
CA MET A 544 4.78 5.33 -31.97
C MET A 544 3.28 5.31 -31.65
N LYS A 545 2.60 4.18 -31.88
CA LYS A 545 1.16 4.02 -31.59
C LYS A 545 0.86 4.13 -30.10
N LEU A 546 1.72 3.57 -29.24
CA LEU A 546 1.56 3.68 -27.79
C LEU A 546 1.69 5.13 -27.32
N LEU A 547 2.67 5.86 -27.85
CA LEU A 547 2.90 7.28 -27.55
C LEU A 547 1.75 8.16 -28.05
N GLN A 548 1.20 7.90 -29.25
CA GLN A 548 -0.01 8.58 -29.73
C GLN A 548 -1.19 8.40 -28.77
N SER A 549 -1.45 7.16 -28.35
CA SER A 549 -2.52 6.89 -27.37
C SER A 549 -2.22 7.53 -26.01
N PHE A 550 -0.95 7.54 -25.58
CA PHE A 550 -0.53 8.18 -24.34
C PHE A 550 -0.81 9.69 -24.38
N GLN A 551 -0.39 10.36 -25.45
CA GLN A 551 -0.61 11.79 -25.69
C GLN A 551 -2.10 12.12 -25.69
N GLN A 552 -2.92 11.32 -26.37
CA GLN A 552 -4.38 11.49 -26.39
C GLN A 552 -4.96 11.40 -24.98
N ASN A 553 -4.63 10.34 -24.22
CA ASN A 553 -5.14 10.16 -22.87
C ASN A 553 -4.70 11.29 -21.93
N LEU A 554 -3.47 11.80 -22.08
CA LEU A 554 -3.01 12.98 -21.34
C LEU A 554 -3.85 14.21 -21.65
N ASN A 555 -4.09 14.49 -22.93
CA ASN A 555 -4.88 15.66 -23.34
C ASN A 555 -6.32 15.57 -22.84
N GLU A 556 -6.94 14.38 -22.86
CA GLU A 556 -8.26 14.14 -22.28
C GLU A 556 -8.26 14.39 -20.76
N GLY A 557 -7.24 13.92 -20.04
CA GLY A 557 -7.08 14.15 -18.61
C GLY A 557 -6.81 15.62 -18.25
N ILE A 558 -6.00 16.31 -19.05
CA ILE A 558 -5.73 17.76 -18.90
C ILE A 558 -7.02 18.55 -19.09
N ASN A 559 -7.79 18.27 -20.14
CA ASN A 559 -9.08 18.91 -20.37
C ASN A 559 -10.06 18.64 -19.22
N TYR A 560 -10.09 17.42 -18.69
CA TYR A 560 -10.87 17.11 -17.50
C TYR A 560 -10.46 17.97 -16.30
N TYR A 561 -9.15 18.15 -16.05
CA TYR A 561 -8.66 19.02 -14.97
C TYR A 561 -9.00 20.49 -15.19
N GLN A 562 -8.91 20.99 -16.42
CA GLN A 562 -9.32 22.36 -16.75
C GLN A 562 -10.79 22.59 -16.40
N LEU A 563 -11.68 21.70 -16.83
CA LEU A 563 -13.11 21.80 -16.54
C LEU A 563 -13.42 21.63 -15.04
N LEU A 564 -12.73 20.70 -14.37
CA LEU A 564 -12.92 20.41 -12.95
C LEU A 564 -12.58 21.60 -12.04
N PHE A 565 -11.51 22.35 -12.37
CA PHE A 565 -11.00 23.43 -11.53
C PHE A 565 -11.35 24.84 -12.00
N ALA A 566 -11.86 25.02 -13.23
CA ALA A 566 -12.16 26.31 -13.86
C ALA A 566 -12.87 27.33 -12.96
N GLU A 567 -13.90 26.89 -12.22
CA GLU A 567 -14.72 27.79 -11.39
C GLU A 567 -14.34 27.75 -9.89
N LYS A 568 -13.58 26.75 -9.46
CA LYS A 568 -13.42 26.42 -8.03
C LYS A 568 -12.01 26.62 -7.49
N LYS A 569 -10.97 26.57 -8.34
CA LYS A 569 -9.56 26.69 -7.94
C LYS A 569 -8.71 27.29 -9.06
N LYS A 570 -8.77 28.63 -9.24
CA LYS A 570 -8.01 29.34 -10.28
C LYS A 570 -6.49 29.09 -10.20
N GLU A 571 -5.95 29.06 -8.98
CA GLU A 571 -4.52 28.78 -8.73
C GLU A 571 -4.08 27.45 -9.36
N VAL A 572 -4.89 26.41 -9.26
CA VAL A 572 -4.60 25.08 -9.84
C VAL A 572 -4.59 25.14 -11.38
N ILE A 573 -5.43 25.98 -12.00
CA ILE A 573 -5.42 26.19 -13.46
C ILE A 573 -4.14 26.92 -13.88
N GLU A 574 -3.76 27.98 -13.17
CA GLU A 574 -2.53 28.71 -13.45
C GLU A 574 -1.28 27.83 -13.29
N ASP A 575 -1.28 26.91 -12.32
CA ASP A 575 -0.23 25.92 -12.14
C ASP A 575 -0.19 24.90 -13.29
N LEU A 576 -1.36 24.45 -13.74
CA LEU A 576 -1.49 23.54 -14.88
C LEU A 576 -0.91 24.19 -16.15
N GLU A 577 -1.29 25.42 -16.46
CA GLU A 577 -0.78 26.15 -17.64
C GLU A 577 0.74 26.34 -17.57
N ARG A 578 1.27 26.78 -16.41
CA ARG A 578 2.72 26.89 -16.19
C ARG A 578 3.43 25.55 -16.34
N MET A 579 2.84 24.47 -15.86
CA MET A 579 3.37 23.12 -15.99
C MET A 579 3.47 22.71 -17.46
N LEU A 580 2.39 22.83 -18.24
CA LEU A 580 2.32 22.40 -19.63
C LEU A 580 3.33 23.13 -20.53
N ASN A 581 3.59 24.42 -20.25
CA ASN A 581 4.60 25.21 -20.98
C ASN A 581 6.02 24.63 -20.87
N ARG A 582 6.32 23.79 -19.85
CA ARG A 582 7.62 23.11 -19.69
C ARG A 582 7.74 21.82 -20.50
N TYR A 583 6.66 21.34 -21.12
CA TYR A 583 6.62 20.08 -21.87
C TYR A 583 6.15 20.29 -23.33
N PRO A 584 6.91 21.02 -24.16
CA PRO A 584 6.55 21.28 -25.56
C PRO A 584 6.45 19.98 -26.40
N VAL A 585 7.09 18.89 -25.96
CA VAL A 585 7.00 17.56 -26.58
C VAL A 585 5.57 17.01 -26.62
N LEU A 586 4.68 17.47 -25.73
CA LEU A 586 3.27 17.10 -25.75
C LEU A 586 2.54 17.62 -26.99
N ASN A 587 3.07 18.65 -27.67
CA ASN A 587 2.51 19.18 -28.91
C ASN A 587 3.12 18.54 -30.18
N TYR A 588 3.92 17.47 -30.03
CA TYR A 588 4.51 16.78 -31.16
C TYR A 588 3.45 16.10 -32.02
N THR A 589 3.47 16.36 -33.33
CA THR A 589 2.62 15.67 -34.31
C THR A 589 3.39 14.52 -34.93
N PHE A 590 2.93 13.29 -34.68
CA PHE A 590 3.43 12.10 -35.35
C PHE A 590 3.10 12.19 -36.85
N LYS A 591 4.11 12.02 -37.71
CA LYS A 591 3.96 12.04 -39.18
C LYS A 591 3.65 10.66 -39.72
#